data_AF-A0A3C1UM83-F1
#
_entry.id   AF-A0A3C1UM83-F1
#
_cell.length_a   1.000
_cell.length_b   1.000
_cell.length_c   1.000
_cell.angle_alpha   90.00
_cell.angle_beta   90.00
_cell.angle_gamma   90.00
#
_symmetry.space_group_name_H-M   'P 1'
#
loop_
_entity.id
_entity.type
_entity.pdbx_description
1 polymer ?
#
loop_
_entity_poly.entity_id
_entity_poly.type
_entity_poly.pdbx_seq_one_letter_code
_entity_poly.pdbx_strand_id
1 'polypeptide(L)'
;YREMLTEYGSKGMQHRSVTVVISGNRPTETLAREKLRYAFVDGRLSDMDKNEHPVSLIPWISESWRSHFNWNGRGELTSTEKVKLNQWIKKAHTQGRKVRFWATPETVNFWKTAYEVKLDFINTDKLKRLQQVLSDLQKNP
;
A
#
# COMPACT_ATOMS: atom_id res chain seq x y z
N TYR A 1 -14.33 17.64 -13.13
CA TYR A 1 -13.69 16.80 -12.08
C TYR A 1 -14.00 15.31 -12.19
N ARG A 2 -15.16 14.86 -12.68
CA ARG A 2 -15.47 13.42 -12.76
C ARG A 2 -14.50 12.62 -13.64
N GLU A 3 -14.08 13.18 -14.76
CA GLU A 3 -13.24 12.51 -15.77
C GLU A 3 -11.81 12.18 -15.28
N MET A 4 -11.32 12.86 -14.24
CA MET A 4 -10.01 12.59 -13.64
C MET A 4 -10.06 11.50 -12.54
N LEU A 5 -11.25 11.09 -12.09
CA LEU A 5 -11.39 10.13 -10.99
C LEU A 5 -11.49 8.70 -11.50
N THR A 6 -10.69 7.80 -10.92
CA THR A 6 -10.85 6.37 -11.10
C THR A 6 -12.25 5.97 -10.65
N GLU A 7 -12.93 5.18 -11.48
CA GLU A 7 -14.30 4.74 -11.22
C GLU A 7 -14.44 3.22 -11.35
N TYR A 8 -15.45 2.68 -10.67
CA TYR A 8 -15.94 1.34 -10.91
C TYR A 8 -17.42 1.40 -11.26
N GLY A 9 -17.80 0.79 -12.38
CA GLY A 9 -19.17 0.80 -12.89
C GLY A 9 -19.48 -0.39 -13.80
N SER A 10 -20.44 -0.22 -14.71
CA SER A 10 -20.86 -1.28 -15.64
C SER A 10 -19.75 -1.82 -16.54
N LYS A 11 -18.70 -1.01 -16.79
CA LYS A 11 -17.50 -1.40 -17.57
C LYS A 11 -16.36 -1.91 -16.68
N GLY A 12 -16.64 -2.26 -15.42
CA GLY A 12 -15.62 -2.60 -14.44
C GLY A 12 -14.81 -1.38 -13.97
N MET A 13 -13.57 -1.64 -13.54
CA MET A 13 -12.65 -0.61 -13.06
C MET A 13 -12.05 0.20 -14.21
N GLN A 14 -12.13 1.53 -14.14
CA GLN A 14 -11.56 2.45 -15.12
C GLN A 14 -10.58 3.38 -14.39
N HIS A 15 -9.28 3.11 -14.52
CA HIS A 15 -8.24 3.94 -13.89
C HIS A 15 -8.10 5.29 -14.58
N ARG A 16 -8.01 6.35 -13.78
CA ARG A 16 -7.77 7.72 -14.21
C ARG A 16 -6.64 8.35 -13.38
N SER A 17 -6.40 9.63 -13.57
CA SER A 17 -5.30 10.37 -12.93
C SER A 17 -5.36 10.36 -11.41
N VAL A 18 -6.56 10.30 -10.82
CA VAL A 18 -6.76 10.37 -9.36
C VAL A 18 -7.61 9.19 -8.88
N THR A 19 -7.10 8.44 -7.91
CA THR A 19 -7.85 7.38 -7.23
C THR A 19 -8.14 7.83 -5.81
N VAL A 20 -9.43 7.95 -5.46
CA VAL A 20 -9.86 8.35 -4.11
C VAL A 20 -9.99 7.11 -3.23
N VAL A 21 -9.31 7.11 -2.09
CA VAL A 21 -9.35 5.99 -1.15
C VAL A 21 -9.69 6.50 0.24
N ILE A 22 -10.75 5.95 0.84
CA ILE A 22 -11.26 6.32 2.15
C ILE A 22 -10.54 5.51 3.22
N SER A 23 -9.92 6.19 4.18
CA SER A 23 -9.26 5.63 5.35
C SER A 23 -9.99 5.98 6.65
N GLY A 24 -9.68 5.29 7.75
CA GLY A 24 -10.29 5.54 9.06
C GLY A 24 -11.58 4.73 9.26
N ASN A 25 -12.69 5.42 9.57
CA ASN A 25 -14.02 4.80 9.61
C ASN A 25 -14.52 4.58 8.17
N ARG A 26 -14.29 3.38 7.65
CA ARG A 26 -14.48 3.03 6.23
C ARG A 26 -15.89 2.46 6.03
N PRO A 27 -16.74 3.08 5.20
CA PRO A 27 -18.08 2.57 4.91
C PRO A 27 -18.02 1.47 3.84
N THR A 28 -17.26 0.40 4.11
CA THR A 28 -16.95 -0.66 3.13
C THR A 28 -18.20 -1.28 2.53
N GLU A 29 -19.17 -1.66 3.36
CA GLU A 29 -20.43 -2.26 2.90
C GLU A 29 -21.30 -1.30 2.09
N THR A 30 -21.28 0.00 2.44
CA THR A 30 -21.97 1.02 1.65
C THR A 30 -21.36 1.11 0.27
N LEU A 31 -20.03 1.24 0.17
CA LEU A 31 -19.32 1.31 -1.12
C LEU A 31 -19.41 0.01 -1.92
N ALA A 32 -19.53 -1.14 -1.26
CA ALA A 32 -19.70 -2.44 -1.92
C ALA A 32 -21.03 -2.53 -2.68
N ARG A 33 -22.09 -1.88 -2.18
CA ARG A 33 -23.44 -1.86 -2.79
C ARG A 33 -23.59 -0.85 -3.92
N GLU A 34 -22.68 0.11 -4.03
CA GLU A 34 -22.71 1.12 -5.08
C GLU A 34 -22.43 0.49 -6.45
N LYS A 35 -23.39 0.64 -7.38
CA LYS A 35 -23.23 0.20 -8.78
C LYS A 35 -22.23 1.06 -9.54
N LEU A 36 -22.09 2.32 -9.13
CA LEU A 36 -21.13 3.28 -9.67
C LEU A 36 -20.43 3.96 -8.50
N ARG A 37 -19.12 3.78 -8.37
CA ARG A 37 -18.32 4.39 -7.29
C ARG A 37 -17.09 5.11 -7.82
N TYR A 38 -16.78 6.23 -7.18
CA TYR A 38 -15.58 7.06 -7.41
C TYR A 38 -14.58 7.00 -6.26
N ALA A 39 -14.88 6.20 -5.24
CA ALA A 39 -14.08 6.03 -4.05
C ALA A 39 -13.92 4.55 -3.71
N PHE A 40 -12.77 4.22 -3.14
CA PHE A 40 -12.37 2.89 -2.75
C PHE A 40 -11.98 2.87 -1.27
N VAL A 41 -11.63 1.70 -0.76
CA VAL A 41 -11.38 1.49 0.66
C VAL A 41 -9.90 1.26 0.91
N ASP A 42 -9.37 1.95 1.91
CA ASP A 42 -8.03 1.72 2.45
C ASP A 42 -8.04 0.43 3.27
N GLY A 43 -7.52 -0.67 2.73
CA GLY A 43 -7.62 -2.00 3.34
C GLY A 43 -6.76 -2.20 4.59
N ARG A 44 -7.07 -3.24 5.35
CA ARG A 44 -6.31 -3.78 6.49
C ARG A 44 -5.89 -5.22 6.22
N LEU A 45 -4.99 -5.76 7.04
CA LEU A 45 -4.58 -7.17 6.92
C LEU A 45 -5.76 -8.13 6.98
N SER A 46 -6.75 -7.84 7.81
CA SER A 46 -7.98 -8.64 7.89
C SER A 46 -8.71 -8.72 6.56
N ASP A 47 -8.69 -7.64 5.77
CA ASP A 47 -9.35 -7.59 4.45
C ASP A 47 -8.59 -8.48 3.45
N MET A 48 -7.26 -8.57 3.57
CA MET A 48 -6.41 -9.48 2.82
C MET A 48 -6.53 -10.94 3.30
N ASP A 49 -6.69 -11.16 4.60
CA ASP A 49 -6.75 -12.49 5.19
C ASP A 49 -8.08 -13.19 4.88
N LYS A 50 -9.19 -12.48 5.04
CA LYS A 50 -10.53 -12.97 4.70
C LYS A 50 -10.75 -13.00 3.18
N ASN A 51 -10.22 -11.99 2.49
CA ASN A 51 -10.36 -11.82 1.04
C ASN A 51 -11.82 -11.84 0.54
N GLU A 52 -12.75 -11.32 1.34
CA GLU A 52 -14.19 -11.27 1.04
C GLU A 52 -14.56 -10.19 0.01
N HIS A 53 -13.72 -9.16 -0.11
CA HIS A 53 -13.96 -8.02 -1.01
C HIS A 53 -12.96 -7.99 -2.16
N PRO A 54 -13.41 -7.65 -3.39
CA PRO A 54 -12.53 -7.61 -4.55
C PRO A 54 -11.52 -6.46 -4.47
N VAL A 55 -10.42 -6.60 -5.21
CA VAL A 55 -9.42 -5.53 -5.40
C VAL A 55 -10.04 -4.26 -6.01
N SER A 56 -11.14 -4.39 -6.77
CA SER A 56 -11.88 -3.24 -7.32
C SER A 56 -12.64 -2.44 -6.25
N LEU A 57 -12.73 -2.91 -5.01
CA LEU A 57 -13.26 -2.18 -3.86
C LEU A 57 -12.14 -1.78 -2.89
N ILE A 58 -11.21 -2.70 -2.62
CA ILE A 58 -10.10 -2.52 -1.69
C ILE A 58 -8.78 -2.71 -2.47
N PRO A 59 -8.29 -1.67 -3.18
CA PRO A 59 -7.17 -1.78 -4.10
C PRO A 59 -5.82 -1.93 -3.42
N TRP A 60 -5.73 -1.61 -2.13
CA TRP A 60 -4.49 -1.76 -1.37
C TRP A 60 -4.71 -1.98 0.12
N ILE A 61 -3.67 -2.50 0.77
CA ILE A 61 -3.58 -2.73 2.20
C ILE A 61 -2.68 -1.68 2.85
N SER A 62 -3.12 -1.14 3.97
CA SER A 62 -2.47 -0.04 4.68
C SER A 62 -2.43 -0.33 6.18
N GLU A 63 -1.21 -0.45 6.71
CA GLU A 63 -0.98 -0.84 8.10
C GLU A 63 0.05 0.03 8.81
N SER A 64 -0.04 0.05 10.13
CA SER A 64 0.97 0.63 11.00
C SER A 64 2.24 -0.22 10.95
N TRP A 65 3.37 0.35 10.55
CA TRP A 65 4.65 -0.33 10.70
C TRP A 65 4.91 -0.72 12.15
N ARG A 66 4.70 0.23 13.08
CA ARG A 66 4.98 0.07 14.52
C ARG A 66 4.09 -0.95 15.23
N SER A 67 2.92 -1.26 14.68
CA SER A 67 2.04 -2.29 15.26
C SER A 67 2.49 -3.70 14.91
N HIS A 68 3.37 -3.85 13.92
CA HIS A 68 3.71 -5.15 13.34
C HIS A 68 5.21 -5.46 13.31
N PHE A 69 6.06 -4.44 13.42
CA PHE A 69 7.51 -4.53 13.33
C PHE A 69 8.15 -3.69 14.44
N ASN A 70 9.18 -4.26 15.07
CA ASN A 70 10.01 -3.60 16.07
C ASN A 70 11.21 -2.88 15.42
N TRP A 71 11.60 -3.30 14.22
CA TRP A 71 12.71 -2.69 13.51
C TRP A 71 12.46 -1.20 13.20
N ASN A 72 13.39 -0.36 13.65
CA ASN A 72 13.32 1.10 13.54
C ASN A 72 14.17 1.65 12.38
N GLY A 73 14.56 0.80 11.42
CA GLY A 73 15.41 1.15 10.29
C GLY A 73 16.90 1.22 10.61
N ARG A 74 17.34 0.92 11.84
CA ARG A 74 18.77 0.81 12.19
C ARG A 74 19.20 -0.64 12.27
N GLY A 75 20.42 -0.92 11.83
CA GLY A 75 20.93 -2.28 11.75
C GLY A 75 20.10 -3.13 10.80
N GLU A 76 20.16 -4.44 10.99
CA GLU A 76 19.48 -5.40 10.12
C GLU A 76 18.03 -5.65 10.57
N LEU A 77 17.14 -5.80 9.60
CA LEU A 77 15.81 -6.34 9.82
C LEU A 77 15.97 -7.82 10.21
N THR A 78 15.39 -8.23 11.33
CA THR A 78 15.53 -9.62 11.81
C THR A 78 15.01 -10.62 10.77
N SER A 79 15.55 -11.84 10.76
CA SER A 79 15.10 -12.89 9.82
C SER A 79 13.59 -13.15 9.92
N THR A 80 13.04 -13.17 11.14
CA THR A 80 11.60 -13.31 11.40
C THR A 80 10.78 -12.16 10.80
N GLU A 81 11.18 -10.91 11.04
CA GLU A 81 10.48 -9.75 10.47
C GLU A 81 10.60 -9.70 8.95
N LYS A 82 11.76 -10.07 8.40
CA LYS A 82 11.98 -10.14 6.95
C LYS A 82 11.08 -11.18 6.31
N VAL A 83 10.93 -12.37 6.89
CA VAL A 83 10.00 -13.40 6.41
C VAL A 83 8.57 -12.88 6.45
N LYS A 84 8.14 -12.30 7.58
CA LYS A 84 6.80 -11.73 7.75
C LYS A 84 6.48 -10.67 6.70
N LEU A 85 7.38 -9.70 6.51
CA LEU A 85 7.23 -8.62 5.54
C LEU A 85 7.06 -9.15 4.11
N ASN A 86 7.94 -10.07 3.71
CA ASN A 86 7.88 -10.68 2.37
C ASN A 86 6.59 -11.48 2.15
N GLN A 87 6.14 -12.23 3.16
CA GLN A 87 4.89 -12.98 3.07
C GLN A 87 3.68 -12.07 2.88
N TRP A 88 3.65 -10.93 3.58
CA TRP A 88 2.55 -9.97 3.47
C TRP A 88 2.50 -9.30 2.11
N ILE A 89 3.65 -8.81 1.63
CA ILE A 89 3.75 -8.18 0.31
C ILE A 89 3.37 -9.20 -0.78
N LYS A 90 3.93 -10.41 -0.71
CA LYS A 90 3.59 -11.49 -1.66
C LYS A 90 2.10 -11.82 -1.63
N LYS A 91 1.49 -11.92 -0.46
CA LYS A 91 0.06 -12.23 -0.32
C LYS A 91 -0.80 -11.13 -0.95
N ALA A 92 -0.51 -9.86 -0.66
CA ALA A 92 -1.22 -8.73 -1.24
C ALA A 92 -1.09 -8.69 -2.77
N HIS A 93 0.13 -8.85 -3.29
CA HIS A 93 0.40 -8.87 -4.73
C HIS A 93 -0.28 -10.04 -5.43
N THR A 94 -0.34 -11.23 -4.81
CA THR A 94 -1.10 -12.37 -5.34
C THR A 94 -2.60 -12.08 -5.44
N GLN A 95 -3.13 -11.22 -4.57
CA GLN A 95 -4.52 -10.75 -4.61
C GLN A 95 -4.72 -9.51 -5.51
N GLY A 96 -3.67 -9.06 -6.22
CA GLY A 96 -3.68 -7.85 -7.04
C GLY A 96 -3.71 -6.54 -6.24
N ARG A 97 -3.55 -6.60 -4.91
CA ARG A 97 -3.59 -5.44 -4.01
C ARG A 97 -2.20 -4.85 -3.87
N LYS A 98 -2.12 -3.52 -3.83
CA LYS A 98 -0.89 -2.81 -3.45
C LYS A 98 -0.72 -2.80 -1.93
N VAL A 99 0.47 -2.47 -1.44
CA VAL A 99 0.78 -2.37 0.00
C VAL A 99 1.40 -1.02 0.34
N ARG A 100 0.97 -0.45 1.47
CA ARG A 100 1.62 0.68 2.13
C ARG A 100 1.77 0.43 3.62
N PHE A 101 2.77 1.08 4.20
CA PHE A 101 2.89 1.22 5.64
C PHE A 101 2.88 2.71 6.03
N TRP A 102 2.32 3.00 7.20
CA TRP A 102 2.42 4.30 7.87
C TRP A 102 3.18 4.15 9.19
N ALA A 103 3.59 5.27 9.80
CA ALA A 103 4.52 5.30 10.94
C ALA A 103 5.84 4.54 10.68
N THR A 104 6.31 4.56 9.44
CA THR A 104 7.54 3.91 9.01
C THR A 104 8.79 4.67 9.49
N PRO A 105 9.93 4.00 9.68
CA PRO A 105 11.20 4.67 9.94
C PRO A 105 11.63 5.63 8.81
N GLU A 106 12.02 6.85 9.19
CA GLU A 106 12.51 7.90 8.27
C GLU A 106 14.03 7.78 8.02
N THR A 107 14.45 6.62 7.51
CA THR A 107 15.87 6.26 7.32
C THR A 107 16.15 5.74 5.91
N VAL A 108 17.39 5.96 5.43
CA VAL A 108 17.84 5.43 4.14
C VAL A 108 17.73 3.90 4.10
N ASN A 109 18.07 3.23 5.18
CA ASN A 109 18.02 1.77 5.28
C ASN A 109 16.59 1.25 5.11
N PHE A 110 15.61 1.86 5.78
CA PHE A 110 14.20 1.51 5.57
C PHE A 110 13.77 1.73 4.12
N TRP A 111 14.12 2.85 3.50
CA TRP A 111 13.75 3.12 2.11
C TRP A 111 14.39 2.14 1.12
N LYS A 112 15.65 1.74 1.35
CA LYS A 112 16.33 0.69 0.56
C LYS A 112 15.62 -0.64 0.72
N THR A 113 15.34 -1.07 1.95
CA THR A 113 14.60 -2.31 2.21
C THR A 113 13.22 -2.27 1.56
N ALA A 114 12.47 -1.17 1.70
CA ALA A 114 11.15 -0.99 1.09
C ALA A 114 11.20 -1.10 -0.44
N TYR A 115 12.23 -0.54 -1.08
CA TYR A 115 12.47 -0.67 -2.51
C TYR A 115 12.78 -2.13 -2.90
N GLU A 116 13.71 -2.78 -2.19
CA GLU A 116 14.12 -4.18 -2.45
C GLU A 116 12.96 -5.16 -2.34
N VAL A 117 12.10 -5.00 -1.33
CA VAL A 117 10.91 -5.86 -1.14
C VAL A 117 9.73 -5.45 -2.03
N LYS A 118 9.90 -4.44 -2.90
CA LYS A 118 8.88 -3.94 -3.83
C LYS A 118 7.62 -3.43 -3.14
N LEU A 119 7.77 -2.68 -2.06
CA LEU A 119 6.66 -1.97 -1.42
C LEU A 119 6.07 -0.92 -2.38
N ASP A 120 4.75 -0.94 -2.59
CA ASP A 120 4.11 -0.12 -3.63
C ASP A 120 4.06 1.38 -3.29
N PHE A 121 3.91 1.72 -2.01
CA PHE A 121 3.86 3.11 -1.56
C PHE A 121 4.81 3.33 -0.38
N ILE A 122 5.77 4.23 -0.59
CA ILE A 122 6.71 4.70 0.43
C ILE A 122 6.31 6.12 0.83
N ASN A 123 5.83 6.28 2.06
CA ASN A 123 5.53 7.60 2.61
C ASN A 123 6.78 8.18 3.28
N THR A 124 6.99 9.49 3.15
CA THR A 124 8.05 10.21 3.85
C THR A 124 7.78 11.71 3.86
N ASP A 125 8.22 12.38 4.92
CA ASP A 125 8.29 13.85 4.97
C ASP A 125 9.57 14.40 4.30
N LYS A 126 10.49 13.51 3.88
CA LYS A 126 11.82 13.84 3.34
C LYS A 126 11.92 13.51 1.84
N LEU A 127 10.95 13.99 1.05
CA LEU A 127 10.81 13.66 -0.38
C LEU A 127 12.10 13.83 -1.20
N LYS A 128 12.85 14.93 -1.02
CA LYS A 128 14.14 15.16 -1.72
C LYS A 128 15.18 14.09 -1.39
N ARG A 129 15.24 13.65 -0.13
CA ARG A 129 16.20 12.64 0.31
C ARG A 129 15.81 11.25 -0.19
N LEU A 130 14.51 10.93 -0.15
CA LEU A 130 14.02 9.68 -0.75
C LEU A 130 14.30 9.63 -2.25
N GLN A 131 14.06 10.72 -2.99
CA GLN A 131 14.38 10.81 -4.42
C GLN A 131 15.85 10.47 -4.70
N GLN A 132 16.79 11.05 -3.95
CA GLN A 132 18.22 10.77 -4.10
C GLN A 132 18.50 9.28 -3.90
N VAL A 133 18.00 8.69 -2.81
CA VAL A 133 18.19 7.26 -2.51
C VAL A 133 17.63 6.37 -3.61
N LEU A 134 16.41 6.61 -4.07
CA LEU A 134 15.80 5.81 -5.15
C LEU A 134 16.54 5.97 -6.47
N SER A 135 17.00 7.18 -6.79
CA SER A 135 17.78 7.44 -8.00
C SER A 135 19.11 6.69 -7.99
N ASP A 136 19.77 6.61 -6.83
CA ASP A 136 21.04 5.90 -6.67
C ASP A 136 20.86 4.38 -6.77
N LEU A 137 19.76 3.84 -6.21
CA LEU A 137 19.41 2.42 -6.34
C LEU A 137 19.10 2.03 -7.79
N GLN A 138 18.48 2.92 -8.57
CA GLN A 138 18.15 2.64 -9.97
C GLN A 138 19.38 2.67 -10.89
N LYS A 139 20.41 3.46 -10.54
CA LYS A 139 21.68 3.50 -11.28
C LYS A 139 22.57 2.29 -11.00
N ASN A 140 22.43 1.67 -9.83
CA ASN A 140 23.20 0.51 -9.40
C ASN A 140 22.24 -0.61 -8.93
N PRO A 141 21.56 -1.29 -9.87
CA PRO A 141 20.50 -2.25 -9.56
C PRO A 141 20.99 -3.52 -8.86
#